data_AF-A0A946IU64-F1
#
_entry.id   AF-A0A946IU64-F1
#
_cell.length_a   1.000
_cell.length_b   1.000
_cell.length_c   1.000
_cell.angle_alpha   90.00
_cell.angle_beta   90.00
_cell.angle_gamma   90.00
#
_symmetry.space_group_name_H-M   'P 1'
#
loop_
_entity.id
_entity.type
_entity.pdbx_description
1 polymer ?
#
loop_
_entity_poly.entity_id
_entity_poly.type
_entity_poly.pdbx_seq_one_letter_code
_entity_poly.pdbx_strand_id
1 'polypeptide(L)'
;MQKLRPQQLFRLKLFLVFLSLFIHSCATLDPFKQSQEELDLKIKAFNFEFESKAMERSSRFVHPDYREEFQKKSLQIVKNVSILEASTLDLILLKDNKPVPSTSSIFEQDFDKAELNVRYQLSVLPSTKVKTMIVKQEWVRVNGIWFLIPNLDPFLN
;
A
#
# COMPACT_ATOMS: atom_id res chain seq x y z
N MET A 1 -25.13 27.12 -46.75
CA MET A 1 -24.70 25.72 -46.54
C MET A 1 -23.39 25.49 -47.29
N GLN A 2 -22.26 25.43 -46.59
CA GLN A 2 -20.93 25.32 -47.23
C GLN A 2 -20.56 23.84 -47.40
N LYS A 3 -20.50 23.35 -48.64
CA LYS A 3 -20.09 21.97 -48.97
C LYS A 3 -18.59 21.82 -48.75
N LEU A 4 -18.19 20.97 -47.80
CA LEU A 4 -16.80 20.62 -47.55
C LEU A 4 -16.18 19.95 -48.79
N ARG A 5 -14.97 20.38 -49.16
CA ARG A 5 -14.22 19.79 -50.28
C ARG A 5 -13.77 18.36 -49.94
N PRO A 6 -13.72 17.44 -50.92
CA PRO A 6 -13.40 16.02 -50.67
C PRO A 6 -12.06 15.78 -49.95
N GLN A 7 -11.07 16.66 -50.17
CA GLN A 7 -9.79 16.64 -49.46
C GLN A 7 -9.92 16.99 -47.96
N GLN A 8 -10.86 17.86 -47.59
CA GLN A 8 -11.13 18.21 -46.18
C GLN A 8 -11.90 17.10 -45.47
N LEU A 9 -12.80 16.42 -46.18
CA LEU A 9 -13.48 15.21 -45.68
C LEU A 9 -12.50 14.05 -45.41
N PHE A 10 -11.49 13.86 -46.28
CA PHE A 10 -10.45 12.85 -46.09
C PHE A 10 -9.55 13.17 -44.88
N ARG A 11 -9.14 14.43 -44.72
CA ARG A 11 -8.35 14.88 -43.54
C ARG A 11 -9.15 14.78 -42.24
N LEU A 12 -10.43 15.11 -42.26
CA LEU A 12 -11.31 14.98 -41.09
C LEU A 12 -11.51 13.50 -40.70
N LYS A 13 -11.70 12.61 -41.68
CA LYS A 13 -11.77 11.16 -41.42
C LYS A 13 -10.46 10.62 -40.86
N LEU A 14 -9.31 11.01 -41.42
CA LEU A 14 -8.01 10.57 -40.92
C LEU A 14 -7.76 11.05 -39.48
N PHE A 15 -8.13 12.30 -39.16
CA PHE A 15 -8.04 12.84 -37.81
C PHE A 15 -8.95 12.09 -36.82
N LEU A 16 -10.17 11.74 -37.22
CA LEU A 16 -11.09 10.94 -36.40
C LEU A 16 -10.56 9.51 -36.16
N VAL A 17 -9.90 8.89 -37.15
CA VAL A 17 -9.25 7.59 -36.97
C VAL A 17 -8.09 7.70 -35.97
N PHE A 18 -7.20 8.69 -36.11
CA PHE A 18 -6.12 8.91 -35.13
C PHE A 18 -6.66 9.21 -33.74
N LEU A 19 -7.70 10.05 -33.62
CA LEU A 19 -8.35 10.34 -32.34
C LEU A 19 -8.96 9.08 -31.72
N SER A 20 -9.58 8.20 -32.52
CA SER A 20 -10.10 6.93 -32.04
C SER A 20 -8.99 5.99 -31.54
N LEU A 21 -7.80 6.00 -32.15
CA LEU A 21 -6.67 5.17 -31.72
C LEU A 21 -6.11 5.62 -30.36
N PHE A 22 -6.16 6.92 -30.03
CA PHE A 22 -5.73 7.42 -28.71
C PHE A 22 -6.72 7.11 -27.58
N ILE A 23 -8.01 6.90 -27.88
CA ILE A 23 -9.03 6.60 -26.84
C ILE A 23 -9.00 5.12 -26.43
N HIS A 24 -8.42 4.23 -27.24
CA HIS A 24 -8.38 2.78 -26.98
C HIS A 24 -7.11 2.29 -26.27
N SER A 25 -6.17 3.17 -25.94
CA SER A 25 -4.98 2.81 -25.15
C SER A 25 -5.17 3.11 -23.66
N CYS A 26 -6.37 2.94 -23.11
CA CYS A 26 -6.51 2.75 -21.68
C CYS A 26 -6.26 1.25 -21.46
N ALA A 27 -4.98 0.86 -21.33
CA ALA A 27 -4.65 -0.51 -20.96
C ALA A 27 -5.35 -0.79 -19.62
N THR A 28 -6.42 -1.60 -19.65
CA THR A 28 -7.15 -2.01 -18.47
C THR A 28 -6.19 -2.86 -17.65
N LEU A 29 -5.47 -2.24 -16.72
CA LEU A 29 -4.68 -2.95 -15.73
C LEU A 29 -5.65 -3.88 -14.99
N ASP A 30 -5.21 -5.12 -14.79
CA ASP A 30 -5.92 -6.08 -13.95
C ASP A 30 -6.18 -5.40 -12.58
N PRO A 31 -7.44 -5.25 -12.16
CA PRO A 31 -7.80 -4.56 -10.92
C PRO A 31 -7.15 -5.19 -9.69
N PHE A 32 -6.87 -6.49 -9.72
CA PHE A 32 -6.20 -7.18 -8.63
C PHE A 32 -4.72 -6.82 -8.55
N LYS A 33 -4.06 -6.75 -9.71
CA LYS A 33 -2.69 -6.24 -9.80
C LYS A 33 -2.60 -4.79 -9.32
N GLN A 34 -3.53 -3.93 -9.72
CA GLN A 34 -3.56 -2.55 -9.26
C GLN A 34 -3.74 -2.44 -7.74
N SER A 35 -4.67 -3.22 -7.18
CA SER A 35 -4.91 -3.28 -5.72
C SER A 35 -3.65 -3.73 -4.96
N GLN A 36 -2.88 -4.66 -5.52
CA GLN A 36 -1.64 -5.13 -4.91
C GLN A 36 -0.55 -4.06 -4.98
N GLU A 37 -0.37 -3.41 -6.13
CA GLU A 37 0.60 -2.32 -6.30
C GLU A 37 0.31 -1.16 -5.33
N GLU A 38 -0.97 -0.81 -5.14
CA GLU A 38 -1.38 0.20 -4.16
C GLU A 38 -1.04 -0.22 -2.72
N LEU A 39 -1.34 -1.46 -2.35
CA LEU A 39 -0.99 -2.03 -1.04
C LEU A 39 0.53 -1.98 -0.81
N ASP A 40 1.32 -2.39 -1.80
CA ASP A 40 2.78 -2.44 -1.71
C ASP A 40 3.39 -1.03 -1.49
N LEU A 41 2.85 -0.02 -2.19
CA LEU A 41 3.22 1.38 -2.01
C LEU A 41 2.86 1.89 -0.62
N LYS A 42 1.67 1.57 -0.12
CA LYS A 42 1.22 1.98 1.23
C LYS A 42 2.06 1.33 2.33
N ILE A 43 2.39 0.04 2.20
CA ILE A 43 3.27 -0.68 3.14
C ILE A 43 4.63 0.02 3.19
N LYS A 44 5.25 0.27 2.03
CA LYS A 44 6.55 0.96 1.94
C LYS A 44 6.50 2.35 2.57
N ALA A 45 5.48 3.14 2.25
CA ALA A 45 5.31 4.49 2.78
C ALA A 45 5.08 4.49 4.30
N PHE A 46 4.22 3.59 4.81
CA PHE A 46 4.00 3.45 6.25
C PHE A 46 5.29 3.05 6.97
N ASN A 47 6.00 2.03 6.50
CA ASN A 47 7.22 1.55 7.15
C ASN A 47 8.31 2.62 7.17
N PHE A 48 8.49 3.36 6.07
CA PHE A 48 9.40 4.49 6.02
C PHE A 48 9.02 5.60 7.02
N GLU A 49 7.75 5.98 7.09
CA GLU A 49 7.27 7.01 8.02
C GLU A 49 7.34 6.54 9.49
N PHE A 50 7.10 5.26 9.75
CA PHE A 50 7.20 4.68 11.09
C PHE A 50 8.66 4.58 11.55
N GLU A 51 9.56 4.10 10.70
CA GLU A 51 11.01 4.04 10.94
C GLU A 51 11.60 5.43 11.22
N SER A 52 11.19 6.43 10.44
CA SER A 52 11.60 7.83 10.64
C SER A 52 10.91 8.55 11.81
N LYS A 53 10.11 7.83 12.61
CA LYS A 53 9.36 8.35 13.75
C LYS A 53 8.35 9.46 13.39
N ALA A 54 7.93 9.55 12.13
CA ALA A 54 6.93 10.50 11.65
C ALA A 54 5.50 10.01 11.94
N MET A 55 5.18 9.80 13.23
CA MET A 55 3.94 9.12 13.67
C MET A 55 2.65 9.81 13.21
N GLU A 56 2.65 11.13 13.14
CA GLU A 56 1.51 11.89 12.62
C GLU A 56 1.25 11.54 11.15
N ARG A 57 2.31 11.47 10.33
CA ARG A 57 2.22 11.12 8.91
C ARG A 57 1.79 9.67 8.76
N SER A 58 2.42 8.75 9.49
CA SER A 58 2.12 7.31 9.38
C SER A 58 0.69 6.98 9.82
N SER A 59 0.09 7.78 10.72
CA SER A 59 -1.30 7.61 11.17
C SER A 59 -2.35 7.70 10.05
N ARG A 60 -2.02 8.28 8.89
CA ARG A 60 -2.91 8.32 7.71
C ARG A 60 -3.17 6.95 7.10
N PHE A 61 -2.27 5.99 7.32
CA PHE A 61 -2.42 4.61 6.85
C PHE A 61 -3.20 3.76 7.85
N VAL A 62 -3.33 4.21 9.10
CA VAL A 62 -4.04 3.48 10.15
C VAL A 62 -5.55 3.55 9.93
N HIS A 63 -6.21 2.42 10.13
CA HIS A 63 -7.66 2.31 10.06
C HIS A 63 -8.31 3.32 11.02
N PRO A 64 -9.34 4.09 10.60
CA PRO A 64 -9.88 5.21 11.37
C PRO A 64 -10.20 4.90 12.83
N ASP A 65 -10.81 3.74 13.09
CA ASP A 65 -11.21 3.30 14.43
C ASP A 65 -10.04 3.12 15.42
N TYR A 66 -8.82 2.92 14.92
CA TYR A 66 -7.63 2.69 15.76
C TYR A 66 -6.66 3.88 15.75
N ARG A 67 -6.96 4.96 15.01
CA ARG A 67 -6.01 6.06 14.78
C ARG A 67 -5.66 6.81 16.07
N GLU A 68 -6.65 7.05 16.93
CA GLU A 68 -6.44 7.73 18.21
C GLU A 68 -5.54 6.90 19.15
N GLU A 69 -5.84 5.60 19.29
CA GLU A 69 -5.03 4.70 20.11
C GLU A 69 -3.60 4.60 19.57
N PHE A 70 -3.44 4.46 18.26
CA PHE A 70 -2.14 4.44 17.60
C PHE A 70 -1.34 5.71 17.91
N GLN A 71 -1.94 6.89 17.73
CA GLN A 71 -1.27 8.17 18.01
C GLN A 71 -0.83 8.24 19.47
N LYS A 72 -1.70 7.88 20.41
CA LYS A 72 -1.38 7.87 21.85
C LYS A 72 -0.23 6.93 22.21
N LYS A 73 -0.29 5.67 21.76
CA LYS A 73 0.74 4.64 22.04
C LYS A 73 2.08 4.97 21.35
N SER A 74 2.03 5.51 20.13
CA SER A 74 3.23 5.83 19.34
C SER A 74 4.15 6.86 20.00
N LEU A 75 3.61 7.75 20.86
CA LEU A 75 4.41 8.72 21.62
C LEU A 75 5.44 8.06 22.54
N GLN A 76 5.13 6.88 23.08
CA GLN A 76 6.06 6.13 23.91
C GLN A 76 7.19 5.52 23.08
N ILE A 77 6.85 5.01 21.88
CA ILE A 77 7.82 4.47 20.91
C ILE A 77 8.80 5.56 20.47
N VAL A 78 8.30 6.75 20.09
CA VAL A 78 9.15 7.87 19.65
C VAL A 78 10.22 8.21 20.69
N LYS A 79 9.86 8.18 21.98
CA LYS A 79 10.75 8.50 23.10
C LYS A 79 11.78 7.40 23.37
N ASN A 80 11.34 6.14 23.37
CA ASN A 80 12.13 5.06 23.96
C ASN A 80 12.79 4.14 22.93
N VAL A 81 12.26 4.07 21.71
CA VAL A 81 12.67 3.10 20.69
C VAL A 81 13.36 3.83 19.55
N SER A 82 14.53 3.36 19.14
CA SER A 82 15.20 3.80 17.92
C SER A 82 15.20 2.67 16.92
N ILE A 83 14.44 2.85 15.83
CA ILE A 83 14.38 1.90 14.71
C ILE A 83 15.54 2.24 13.78
N LEU A 84 16.36 1.24 13.47
CA LEU A 84 17.54 1.38 12.62
C LEU A 84 17.29 0.84 11.21
N GLU A 85 16.47 -0.19 11.11
CA GLU A 85 16.10 -0.83 9.85
C GLU A 85 14.75 -1.52 9.99
N ALA A 86 13.91 -1.41 8.97
CA ALA A 86 12.72 -2.22 8.77
C ALA A 86 12.77 -2.95 7.41
N SER A 87 12.66 -4.27 7.41
CA SER A 87 12.64 -5.09 6.19
C SER A 87 11.42 -6.00 6.17
N THR A 88 10.66 -5.99 5.07
CA THR A 88 9.55 -6.93 4.85
C THR A 88 10.10 -8.31 4.50
N LEU A 89 9.66 -9.37 5.19
CA LEU A 89 10.13 -10.74 4.98
C LEU A 89 9.24 -11.51 4.02
N ASP A 90 7.94 -11.43 4.22
CA ASP A 90 6.92 -12.12 3.44
C ASP A 90 5.61 -11.32 3.46
N LEU A 91 4.79 -11.56 2.44
CA LEU A 91 3.47 -10.98 2.26
C LEU A 91 2.51 -12.10 1.89
N ILE A 92 1.44 -12.25 2.67
CA ILE A 92 0.34 -13.17 2.42
C ILE A 92 -0.90 -12.34 2.13
N LEU A 93 -1.50 -12.55 0.96
CA LEU A 93 -2.79 -11.97 0.61
C LEU A 93 -3.92 -12.93 0.99
N LEU A 94 -4.98 -12.40 1.56
CA LEU A 94 -6.13 -13.18 2.02
C LEU A 94 -7.43 -12.64 1.45
N LYS A 95 -8.36 -13.57 1.23
CA LYS A 95 -9.76 -13.32 0.97
C LYS A 95 -10.59 -14.05 2.00
N ASP A 96 -11.45 -13.34 2.74
CA ASP A 96 -12.28 -13.94 3.79
C ASP A 96 -11.46 -14.79 4.80
N ASN A 97 -10.28 -14.28 5.18
CA ASN A 97 -9.28 -14.94 6.04
C ASN A 97 -8.65 -16.23 5.48
N LYS A 98 -8.78 -16.50 4.17
CA LYS A 98 -8.12 -17.63 3.51
C LYS A 98 -7.02 -17.12 2.56
N PRO A 99 -5.83 -17.76 2.52
CA PRO A 99 -4.77 -17.36 1.61
C PRO A 99 -5.22 -17.43 0.15
N VAL A 100 -4.91 -16.40 -0.63
CA VAL A 100 -5.11 -16.40 -2.08
C VAL A 100 -3.92 -17.08 -2.75
N PRO A 101 -4.11 -18.11 -3.59
CA PRO A 101 -3.01 -18.78 -4.27
C PRO A 101 -2.28 -17.83 -5.21
N SER A 102 -0.97 -17.70 -5.03
CA SER A 102 -0.08 -16.97 -5.96
C SER A 102 0.42 -17.93 -7.04
N THR A 103 -0.48 -18.56 -7.80
CA THR A 103 -0.12 -19.57 -8.81
C THR A 103 0.36 -18.98 -10.13
N SER A 104 0.21 -17.68 -10.36
CA SER A 104 0.70 -16.98 -11.54
C SER A 104 0.96 -15.51 -11.21
N SER A 105 1.66 -14.78 -12.08
CA SER A 105 1.91 -13.33 -11.96
C SER A 105 0.63 -12.47 -12.09
N ILE A 106 -0.53 -13.11 -12.18
CA ILE A 106 -1.85 -12.52 -12.36
C ILE A 106 -2.72 -13.09 -11.24
N PHE A 107 -3.21 -12.23 -10.36
CA PHE A 107 -4.14 -12.66 -9.31
C PHE A 107 -5.48 -12.93 -9.97
N GLU A 108 -5.94 -14.18 -9.96
CA GLU A 108 -7.24 -14.54 -10.53
C GLU A 108 -8.40 -14.29 -9.55
N GLN A 109 -8.08 -13.83 -8.34
CA GLN A 109 -9.03 -13.69 -7.24
C GLN A 109 -8.81 -12.38 -6.47
N ASP A 110 -9.93 -11.78 -6.05
CA ASP A 110 -9.94 -10.62 -5.17
C ASP A 110 -9.35 -10.93 -3.79
N PHE A 111 -8.87 -9.90 -3.10
CA PHE A 111 -8.33 -9.99 -1.74
C PHE A 111 -8.69 -8.73 -0.95
N ASP A 112 -8.99 -8.91 0.33
CA ASP A 112 -9.45 -7.86 1.24
C ASP A 112 -8.61 -7.73 2.51
N LYS A 113 -7.63 -8.63 2.68
CA LYS A 113 -6.69 -8.60 3.79
C LYS A 113 -5.28 -8.94 3.32
N ALA A 114 -4.29 -8.39 3.98
CA ALA A 114 -2.91 -8.77 3.83
C ALA A 114 -2.22 -8.88 5.18
N GLU A 115 -1.34 -9.86 5.31
CA GLU A 115 -0.52 -10.08 6.49
C GLU A 115 0.94 -10.13 6.04
N LEU A 116 1.80 -9.37 6.71
CA LEU A 116 3.23 -9.38 6.43
C LEU A 116 4.04 -9.48 7.71
N ASN A 117 5.15 -10.19 7.65
CA ASN A 117 6.14 -10.15 8.72
C ASN A 117 7.19 -9.09 8.39
N VAL A 118 7.38 -8.15 9.30
CA VAL A 118 8.41 -7.12 9.20
C VAL A 118 9.48 -7.38 10.25
N ARG A 119 10.72 -7.50 9.80
CA ARG A 119 11.89 -7.54 10.67
C ARG A 119 12.29 -6.12 11.00
N TYR A 120 12.38 -5.81 12.29
CA TYR A 120 12.93 -4.57 12.79
C TYR A 120 14.27 -4.83 13.47
N GLN A 121 15.27 -4.00 13.15
CA GLN A 121 16.45 -3.81 13.97
C GLN A 121 16.26 -2.53 14.78
N LEU A 122 16.33 -2.63 16.10
CA LEU A 122 16.08 -1.47 16.97
C LEU A 122 16.88 -1.51 18.26
N SER A 123 16.95 -0.37 18.94
CA SER A 123 17.41 -0.27 20.33
C SER A 123 16.32 0.37 21.19
N VAL A 124 16.28 0.01 22.47
CA VAL A 124 15.29 0.51 23.43
C VAL A 124 16.02 1.07 24.64
N LEU A 125 15.75 2.34 24.96
CA LEU A 125 16.34 3.02 26.10
C LEU A 125 16.02 2.29 27.43
N PRO A 126 16.96 2.30 28.40
CA PRO A 126 18.28 2.98 28.35
C PRO A 126 19.38 2.17 27.64
N SER A 127 19.07 0.98 27.11
CA SER A 127 20.04 0.11 26.45
C SER A 127 20.34 0.57 25.03
N THR A 128 21.62 0.68 24.68
CA THR A 128 22.07 0.93 23.30
C THR A 128 22.25 -0.35 22.48
N LYS A 129 22.07 -1.54 23.10
CA LYS A 129 22.15 -2.81 22.38
C LYS A 129 21.05 -2.92 21.33
N VAL A 130 21.47 -3.19 20.09
CA VAL A 130 20.57 -3.50 18.99
C VAL A 130 19.97 -4.88 19.21
N LYS A 131 18.67 -5.00 18.98
CA LYS A 131 17.91 -6.24 18.99
C LYS A 131 17.16 -6.36 17.68
N THR A 132 16.97 -7.60 17.26
CA THR A 132 16.12 -7.93 16.11
C THR A 132 14.80 -8.47 16.62
N MET A 133 13.70 -7.98 16.07
CA MET A 133 12.36 -8.50 16.32
C MET A 133 11.62 -8.68 15.01
N ILE A 134 10.65 -9.60 15.00
CA ILE A 134 9.76 -9.81 13.87
C ILE A 134 8.35 -9.46 14.34
N VAL A 135 7.70 -8.54 13.64
CA VAL A 135 6.34 -8.08 13.95
C VAL A 135 5.44 -8.41 12.77
N LYS A 136 4.33 -9.07 13.05
CA LYS A 136 3.25 -9.25 12.08
C LYS A 136 2.48 -7.94 11.94
N GLN A 137 2.41 -7.41 10.74
CA GLN A 137 1.51 -6.32 10.38
C GLN A 137 0.30 -6.87 9.64
N GLU A 138 -0.85 -6.26 9.90
CA GLU A 138 -2.13 -6.61 9.29
C GLU A 138 -2.70 -5.41 8.55
N TRP A 139 -3.11 -5.62 7.30
CA TRP A 139 -3.73 -4.63 6.44
C TRP A 139 -5.08 -5.12 5.97
N VAL A 140 -6.08 -4.24 5.94
CA VAL A 140 -7.45 -4.52 5.52
C VAL A 140 -7.90 -3.54 4.44
N ARG A 141 -8.69 -4.01 3.48
CA ARG A 141 -9.29 -3.20 2.43
C ARG A 141 -10.72 -2.86 2.77
N VAL A 142 -10.99 -1.59 3.06
CA VAL A 142 -12.34 -1.09 3.37
C VAL A 142 -12.74 -0.09 2.30
N ASN A 143 -13.86 -0.34 1.62
CA ASN A 143 -14.35 0.50 0.51
C ASN A 143 -13.29 0.76 -0.58
N GLY A 144 -12.48 -0.26 -0.89
CA GLY A 144 -11.40 -0.16 -1.88
C GLY A 144 -10.11 0.50 -1.38
N ILE A 145 -10.05 0.96 -0.14
CA ILE A 145 -8.86 1.63 0.43
C ILE A 145 -8.19 0.70 1.44
N TRP A 146 -6.87 0.56 1.32
CA TRP A 146 -6.05 -0.20 2.25
C TRP A 146 -5.70 0.60 3.51
N PHE A 147 -5.90 -0.03 4.67
CA PHE A 147 -5.57 0.49 5.98
C PHE A 147 -4.81 -0.54 6.82
N LEU A 148 -3.89 -0.06 7.66
CA LEU A 148 -3.21 -0.85 8.68
C LEU A 148 -4.10 -1.01 9.91
N ILE A 149 -4.18 -2.25 10.43
CA ILE A 149 -4.61 -2.55 11.79
C ILE A 149 -3.36 -2.50 12.68
N PRO A 150 -3.22 -1.49 13.55
CA PRO A 150 -1.96 -1.25 14.23
C PRO A 150 -1.74 -2.24 15.37
N ASN A 151 -0.53 -2.79 15.47
CA ASN A 151 -0.07 -3.54 16.64
C ASN A 151 1.26 -2.94 17.14
N LEU A 152 1.18 -2.17 18.22
CA LEU A 152 2.32 -1.45 18.78
C LEU A 152 2.90 -2.12 20.04
N ASP A 153 2.21 -3.11 20.60
CA ASP A 153 2.60 -3.75 21.84
C ASP A 153 4.01 -4.38 21.78
N PRO A 154 4.47 -4.97 20.65
CA PRO A 154 5.83 -5.49 20.54
C PRO A 154 6.95 -4.44 20.74
N PHE A 155 6.66 -3.15 20.53
CA PHE A 155 7.63 -2.05 20.70
C PHE A 155 7.61 -1.42 22.10
N LEU A 156 6.62 -1.77 22.91
CA LEU A 156 6.37 -1.18 24.23
C LEU A 156 6.79 -2.12 25.38
N ASN A 157 7.19 -3.35 25.06
CA ASN A 157 7.55 -4.40 26.02
C ASN A 157 9.07 -4.66 26.06
#